data_AF-A0A918ZVZ8-F1
#
_entry.id   AF-A0A918ZVZ8-F1
#
_cell.length_a   1.000
_cell.length_b   1.000
_cell.length_c   1.000
_cell.angle_alpha   90.00
_cell.angle_beta   90.00
_cell.angle_gamma   90.00
#
_symmetry.space_group_name_H-M   'P 1'
#
loop_
_entity.id
_entity.type
_entity.pdbx_description
1 polymer ?
#
loop_
_entity_poly.entity_id
_entity_poly.type
_entity_poly.pdbx_seq_one_letter_code
_entity_poly.pdbx_strand_id
1 'polypeptide(L)'
;MTKKFKRNPGKQGFVWRAPKRQDSVRIHKGDPGSQYATQVDHVVINHRGRVVGRGGELLPAGARIQDYPREAHIPLSEWQVWRSWHAP
;
A
#
# COMPACT_ATOMS: atom_id res chain seq x y z
N MET A 1 4.16 16.41 -22.16
CA MET A 1 3.78 15.74 -20.89
C MET A 1 3.10 16.76 -19.98
N THR A 2 1.81 16.59 -19.67
CA THR A 2 1.06 17.49 -18.79
C THR A 2 1.66 17.47 -17.38
N LYS A 3 1.79 18.65 -16.74
CA LYS A 3 2.31 18.87 -15.38
C LYS A 3 1.71 17.96 -14.28
N LYS A 4 0.61 17.24 -14.57
CA LYS A 4 -0.12 16.34 -13.66
C LYS A 4 0.60 15.02 -13.35
N PHE A 5 1.57 14.60 -14.16
CA PHE A 5 2.29 13.34 -13.95
C PHE A 5 3.81 13.55 -13.94
N LYS A 6 4.32 14.34 -12.98
CA LYS A 6 5.75 14.32 -12.69
C LYS A 6 6.09 13.01 -11.99
N ARG A 7 6.89 12.16 -12.64
CA ARG A 7 7.50 10.97 -12.03
C ARG A 7 8.28 11.44 -10.80
N ASN A 8 7.85 11.07 -9.60
CA ASN A 8 8.60 11.34 -8.38
C ASN A 8 9.61 10.19 -8.18
N PRO A 9 10.92 10.41 -8.40
CA PRO A 9 11.92 9.36 -8.25
C PRO A 9 12.04 8.82 -6.81
N GLY A 10 11.58 9.57 -5.79
CA GLY A 10 11.51 9.11 -4.40
C GLY A 10 10.25 8.29 -4.07
N LYS A 11 9.26 8.22 -4.96
CA LYS A 11 8.05 7.39 -4.80
C LYS A 11 8.02 6.22 -5.79
N GLN A 12 9.20 5.67 -6.08
CA GLN A 12 9.35 4.45 -6.88
C GLN A 12 8.67 3.27 -6.19
N GLY A 13 8.07 2.41 -7.01
CA GLY A 13 7.30 1.29 -6.52
C GLY A 13 6.66 0.49 -7.66
N PHE A 14 6.30 -0.74 -7.36
CA PHE A 14 5.59 -1.62 -8.29
C PHE A 14 4.10 -1.55 -8.01
N VAL A 15 3.29 -1.59 -9.06
CA VAL A 15 1.83 -1.58 -8.93
C VAL A 15 1.24 -2.68 -9.79
N TRP A 16 0.51 -3.57 -9.16
CA TRP A 16 -0.44 -4.45 -9.83
C TRP A 16 -1.88 -3.92 -9.61
N ARG A 17 -2.72 -3.96 -10.65
CA ARG A 17 -4.14 -3.60 -10.57
C ARG A 17 -4.97 -4.62 -11.34
N ALA A 18 -6.04 -5.09 -10.73
CA ALA A 18 -7.04 -5.88 -11.45
C ALA A 18 -7.81 -5.02 -12.48
N PRO A 19 -8.39 -5.61 -13.54
CA PRO A 19 -9.05 -4.87 -14.62
C PRO A 19 -10.14 -3.89 -14.17
N LYS A 20 -10.94 -4.27 -13.17
CA LYS A 20 -12.00 -3.42 -12.59
C LYS A 20 -11.51 -2.47 -11.50
N ARG A 21 -10.19 -2.43 -11.24
CA ARG A 21 -9.52 -1.59 -10.23
C ARG A 21 -10.04 -1.73 -8.79
N GLN A 22 -10.78 -2.80 -8.51
CA GLN A 22 -11.26 -3.13 -7.17
C GLN A 22 -10.14 -3.73 -6.31
N ASP A 23 -9.23 -4.48 -6.95
CA ASP A 23 -8.07 -5.08 -6.32
C ASP A 23 -6.79 -4.43 -6.83
N SER A 24 -5.87 -4.14 -5.92
CA SER A 24 -4.54 -3.65 -6.27
C SER A 24 -3.52 -3.92 -5.17
N VAL A 25 -2.27 -4.09 -5.58
CA VAL A 25 -1.13 -4.15 -4.68
C VAL A 25 -0.13 -3.10 -5.15
N ARG A 26 0.31 -2.25 -4.24
CA ARG A 26 1.37 -1.29 -4.49
C ARG A 26 2.50 -1.49 -3.51
N ILE A 27 3.66 -1.87 -4.02
CA ILE A 27 4.90 -1.96 -3.26
C ILE A 27 5.59 -0.61 -3.37
N HIS A 28 5.93 -0.03 -2.23
CA HIS A 28 6.61 1.24 -2.08
C HIS A 28 8.01 1.01 -1.51
N LYS A 29 9.00 1.72 -2.07
CA LYS A 29 10.30 1.85 -1.43
C LYS A 29 10.16 2.70 -0.16
N GLY A 30 10.79 2.25 0.93
CA GLY A 30 10.84 2.95 2.20
C GLY A 30 11.61 4.27 2.11
N ASP A 31 11.22 5.21 2.95
CA ASP A 31 11.91 6.48 3.15
C ASP A 31 12.41 6.57 4.59
N PRO A 32 13.71 6.34 4.85
CA PRO A 32 14.28 6.37 6.20
C PRO A 32 14.03 7.68 6.96
N GLY A 33 13.79 8.79 6.26
CA GLY A 33 13.46 10.09 6.87
C GLY A 33 11.98 10.25 7.25
N SER A 34 11.15 9.26 6.96
CA SER A 34 9.70 9.32 7.21
C SER A 34 9.36 9.14 8.69
N GLN A 35 8.25 9.74 9.12
CA GLN A 35 7.83 9.77 10.54
C GLN A 35 6.92 8.59 10.95
N TYR A 36 6.68 7.63 10.05
CA TYR A 36 5.68 6.56 10.23
C TYR A 36 6.18 5.19 9.75
N ALA A 37 5.27 4.22 9.61
CA ALA A 37 5.55 2.86 9.11
C ALA A 37 6.19 2.82 7.70
N THR A 38 6.22 3.94 6.99
CA THR A 38 6.82 4.11 5.67
C THR A 38 8.34 4.26 5.67
N GLN A 39 9.00 4.11 6.83
CA GLN A 39 10.47 4.05 6.95
C GLN A 39 11.09 2.87 6.24
N VAL A 40 10.34 1.77 6.13
CA VAL A 40 10.75 0.54 5.45
C VAL A 40 9.99 0.36 4.14
N ASP A 41 10.52 -0.49 3.27
CA ASP A 41 9.77 -0.98 2.11
C ASP A 41 8.45 -1.58 2.59
N HIS A 42 7.36 -1.19 1.95
CA HIS A 42 6.02 -1.52 2.43
C HIS A 42 5.03 -1.71 1.29
N VAL A 43 3.89 -2.29 1.60
CA VAL A 43 2.83 -2.64 0.68
C VAL A 43 1.55 -1.96 1.10
N VAL A 44 0.84 -1.41 0.12
CA VAL A 44 -0.54 -0.94 0.26
C VAL A 44 -1.41 -1.82 -0.62
N ILE A 45 -2.46 -2.38 -0.04
CA ILE A 45 -3.36 -3.30 -0.72
C ILE A 45 -4.76 -2.71 -0.73
N ASN A 46 -5.43 -2.76 -1.88
CA ASN A 46 -6.88 -2.63 -1.96
C ASN A 46 -7.47 -3.96 -2.35
N HIS A 47 -8.52 -4.37 -1.65
CA HIS A 47 -9.33 -5.54 -1.97
C HIS A 47 -10.80 -5.15 -1.99
N ARG A 48 -11.51 -5.48 -3.08
CA ARG A 48 -12.94 -5.15 -3.28
C ARG A 48 -13.24 -3.67 -3.05
N GLY A 49 -12.31 -2.78 -3.43
CA GLY A 49 -12.45 -1.33 -3.28
C GLY A 49 -12.22 -0.80 -1.86
N ARG A 50 -11.72 -1.62 -0.93
CA ARG A 50 -11.35 -1.22 0.44
C ARG A 50 -9.88 -1.45 0.71
N VAL A 51 -9.29 -0.63 1.58
CA VAL A 51 -7.90 -0.80 2.02
C VAL A 51 -7.82 -2.01 2.96
N VAL A 52 -6.83 -2.88 2.74
CA VAL A 52 -6.51 -3.99 3.64
C VAL A 52 -5.52 -3.47 4.69
N GLY A 53 -5.84 -3.72 5.96
CA GLY A 53 -4.98 -3.45 7.10
C GLY A 53 -3.94 -4.54 7.31
N ARG A 54 -2.97 -4.27 8.18
CA ARG A 54 -1.81 -5.14 8.45
C ARG A 54 -2.16 -6.50 9.05
N GLY A 55 -3.35 -6.70 9.59
CA GLY A 55 -3.82 -8.04 9.99
C GLY A 55 -4.62 -8.78 8.91
N GLY A 56 -4.79 -8.20 7.72
CA GLY A 56 -5.64 -8.74 6.65
C GLY A 56 -7.11 -8.30 6.72
N GLU A 57 -7.49 -7.55 7.75
CA GLU A 57 -8.83 -6.96 7.88
C GLU A 57 -9.06 -5.81 6.88
N LEU A 58 -10.31 -5.59 6.47
CA LEU A 58 -10.64 -4.41 5.67
C LEU A 58 -10.83 -3.20 6.58
N LEU A 59 -10.08 -2.13 6.34
CA LEU A 59 -10.27 -0.84 7.01
C LEU A 59 -11.65 -0.24 6.69
N PRO A 60 -12.22 0.62 7.55
CA PRO A 60 -13.57 1.18 7.38
C PRO A 60 -13.85 1.69 5.97
N ALA A 61 -15.12 1.61 5.54
CA ALA A 61 -15.50 2.13 4.23
C ALA A 61 -15.14 3.63 4.12
N GLY A 62 -14.48 4.01 3.03
CA GLY A 62 -13.99 5.39 2.84
C GLY A 62 -12.69 5.72 3.58
N ALA A 63 -12.07 4.78 4.29
CA ALA A 63 -10.77 4.99 4.94
C ALA A 63 -9.71 5.45 3.94
N ARG A 64 -8.94 6.48 4.33
CA ARG A 64 -7.81 6.97 3.56
C ARG A 64 -6.53 6.46 4.19
N ILE A 65 -5.57 6.07 3.36
CA ILE A 65 -4.26 5.55 3.82
C ILE A 65 -3.56 6.53 4.78
N GLN A 66 -3.77 7.84 4.61
CA GLN A 66 -3.17 8.86 5.48
C GLN A 66 -3.72 8.86 6.91
N ASP A 67 -4.98 8.43 7.08
CA ASP A 67 -5.65 8.41 8.38
C ASP A 67 -5.29 7.13 9.17
N TYR A 68 -4.77 6.12 8.48
CA TYR A 68 -4.39 4.81 9.03
C TYR A 68 -2.94 4.44 8.64
N PRO A 69 -1.93 5.29 8.97
CA PRO A 69 -0.59 5.11 8.43
C PRO A 69 0.11 3.85 8.95
N ARG A 70 -0.29 3.30 10.10
CA ARG A 70 0.31 2.08 10.68
C ARG A 70 -0.35 0.81 10.18
N GLU A 71 -1.65 0.88 9.91
CA GLU A 71 -2.48 -0.24 9.52
C GLU A 71 -2.43 -0.43 8.00
N ALA A 72 -2.46 0.66 7.22
CA ALA A 72 -2.53 0.61 5.77
C ALA A 72 -1.18 0.38 5.06
N HIS A 73 -0.05 0.56 5.77
CA HIS A 73 1.29 0.29 5.24
C HIS A 73 1.85 -0.96 5.89
N ILE A 74 1.80 -2.06 5.15
CA ILE A 74 2.23 -3.38 5.60
C ILE A 74 3.72 -3.50 5.28
N PRO A 75 4.62 -3.72 6.25
CA PRO A 75 6.03 -3.95 5.95
C PRO A 75 6.20 -5.05 4.90
N LEU A 76 7.06 -4.82 3.89
CA LEU A 76 7.23 -5.75 2.78
C LEU A 76 7.67 -7.13 3.27
N SER A 77 8.55 -7.17 4.28
CA SER A 77 9.02 -8.40 4.91
C SER A 77 7.90 -9.21 5.57
N GLU A 78 6.86 -8.54 6.08
CA GLU A 78 5.70 -9.22 6.67
C GLU A 78 4.74 -9.71 5.60
N TRP A 79 4.45 -8.88 4.60
CA TRP A 79 3.58 -9.29 3.50
C TRP A 79 4.15 -10.47 2.71
N GLN A 80 5.48 -10.57 2.58
CA GLN A 80 6.15 -11.69 1.91
C GLN A 80 5.92 -13.06 2.58
N VAL A 81 5.59 -13.09 3.87
CA VAL A 81 5.28 -14.33 4.59
C VAL A 81 3.79 -14.61 4.69
N TRP A 82 2.93 -13.73 4.17
CA TRP A 82 1.49 -13.96 4.12
C TRP A 82 1.14 -15.13 3.21
N ARG A 83 0.14 -15.92 3.61
CA ARG A 83 -0.37 -17.04 2.84
C ARG A 83 -1.06 -16.60 1.54
N SER A 84 -1.60 -15.40 1.50
CA SER A 84 -2.23 -14.84 0.32
C SER A 84 -1.87 -13.36 0.14
N TRP A 85 -2.03 -12.85 -1.09
CA TRP A 85 -1.65 -11.47 -1.39
C TRP A 85 -2.45 -10.40 -0.62
N HIS A 86 -3.60 -10.74 -0.01
CA HIS A 86 -4.48 -9.82 0.73
C HIS A 86 -4.82 -10.27 2.15
N ALA A 87 -4.25 -11.39 2.62
CA ALA A 87 -4.44 -11.89 3.97
C ALA A 87 -3.25 -12.74 4.43
N PRO A 88 -2.81 -12.62 5.70
CA PRO A 88 -1.77 -13.45 6.31
C PRO A 88 -1.96 -14.95 6.16
#